data_AF-A0A0R3T8W8-F1
#
_entry.id   AF-A0A0R3T8W8-F1
#
_cell.length_a   1.000
_cell.length_b   1.000
_cell.length_c   1.000
_cell.angle_alpha   90.00
_cell.angle_beta   90.00
_cell.angle_gamma   90.00
#
_symmetry.space_group_name_H-M   'P 1'
#
loop_
_entity.id
_entity.type
_entity.pdbx_description
1 polymer ?
#
loop_
_entity_poly.entity_id
_entity_poly.type
_entity_poly.pdbx_seq_one_letter_code
_entity_poly.pdbx_strand_id
1 'polypeptide(L)'
;MDPYANAKCGKLRLKGEKDKPKKRKHKASKDGSSRPSKVTKSAFNEDLEAHAGWWEISKFVDIIGPVAIQMTGLAQSHDTSTATENDHPNPFPSAYYLSASDDGFINLGPPRKSGEAPAPEEIFTAVKVSDTKVAFKTGYDKYITADTGAENIITAAADAIGPREQFEPIFQDAKTALLGFNNCFLSVDPVSDRAICRAQKAGPTEMVVVRSNKDLTHNPLYDLPEEERHGTKKAELLYVRKFQSWQDKKIRLTREDTVALKEAKRDGNLHETMLDRREKMKSDRYCK
;
A
#
# COMPACT_ATOMS: atom_id res chain seq x y z
N MET A 1 -28.67 29.30 23.11
CA MET A 1 -27.42 29.99 23.54
C MET A 1 -27.24 29.69 25.01
N ASP A 2 -26.42 28.69 25.33
CA ASP A 2 -26.28 28.17 26.69
C ASP A 2 -25.28 29.04 27.49
N PRO A 3 -25.69 29.74 28.56
CA PRO A 3 -24.90 30.81 29.18
C PRO A 3 -23.70 30.35 30.02
N TYR A 4 -23.33 29.06 30.00
CA TYR A 4 -22.29 28.48 30.87
C TYR A 4 -21.06 27.89 30.16
N ALA A 5 -20.91 28.11 28.84
CA ALA A 5 -19.81 27.53 28.07
C ALA A 5 -18.41 28.13 28.34
N ASN A 6 -18.26 29.15 29.20
CA ASN A 6 -17.01 29.88 29.40
C ASN A 6 -16.34 29.70 30.79
N ALA A 7 -16.60 28.60 31.51
CA ALA A 7 -15.94 28.33 32.79
C ALA A 7 -14.66 27.47 32.61
N LYS A 8 -13.48 28.08 32.85
CA LYS A 8 -12.18 27.37 32.86
C LYS A 8 -12.09 26.44 34.07
N CYS A 9 -12.05 25.12 33.86
CA CYS A 9 -11.84 24.14 34.94
C CYS A 9 -10.36 24.11 35.39
N GLY A 10 -10.01 24.95 36.36
CA GLY A 10 -8.76 24.82 37.10
C GLY A 10 -8.83 23.67 38.11
N LYS A 11 -7.75 22.90 38.25
CA LYS A 11 -7.66 21.78 39.19
C LYS A 11 -7.80 22.28 40.64
N LEU A 12 -8.81 21.78 41.36
CA LEU A 12 -9.12 22.13 42.75
C LEU A 12 -7.90 21.82 43.66
N ARG A 13 -7.35 22.84 44.34
CA ARG A 13 -6.31 22.67 45.36
C ARG A 13 -6.92 22.85 46.74
N LEU A 14 -6.99 21.77 47.52
CA LEU A 14 -7.43 21.80 48.91
C LEU A 14 -6.32 22.39 49.80
N LYS A 15 -6.68 23.42 50.56
CA LYS A 15 -5.78 24.13 51.47
C LYS A 15 -5.55 23.26 52.71
N GLY A 16 -4.41 22.57 52.77
CA GLY A 16 -4.03 21.73 53.93
C GLY A 16 -3.03 20.60 53.65
N GLU A 17 -2.82 20.20 52.40
CA GLU A 17 -1.81 19.17 52.08
C GLU A 17 -0.41 19.77 51.95
N LYS A 18 0.53 19.26 52.75
CA LYS A 18 1.97 19.53 52.63
C LYS A 18 2.56 18.63 51.54
N ASP A 19 3.14 19.23 50.49
CA ASP A 19 3.80 18.54 49.39
C ASP A 19 5.04 17.73 49.88
N LYS A 20 5.05 16.41 49.64
CA LYS A 20 6.25 15.56 49.84
C LYS A 20 7.25 15.80 48.69
N PRO A 21 8.56 15.96 48.95
CA PRO A 21 9.54 16.17 47.89
C PRO A 21 9.74 14.90 47.05
N LYS A 22 9.32 14.94 45.77
CA LYS A 22 9.59 13.87 44.80
C LYS A 22 11.05 13.95 44.31
N LYS A 23 11.77 12.84 44.42
CA LYS A 23 13.11 12.58 43.88
C LYS A 23 13.22 13.02 42.42
N ARG A 24 14.32 13.72 42.08
CA ARG A 24 14.68 14.13 40.72
C ARG A 24 14.87 12.90 39.83
N LYS A 25 13.92 12.59 38.96
CA LYS A 25 14.17 11.82 37.73
C LYS A 25 14.84 12.76 36.73
N HIS A 26 16.01 12.39 36.23
CA HIS A 26 16.64 13.08 35.11
C HIS A 26 15.67 13.08 33.92
N LYS A 27 15.19 14.27 33.58
CA LYS A 27 14.35 14.51 32.42
C LYS A 27 15.31 14.62 31.23
N ALA A 28 15.26 13.64 30.34
CA ALA A 28 15.88 13.73 29.03
C ALA A 28 15.43 15.04 28.36
N SER A 29 16.38 15.78 27.81
CA SER A 29 16.19 17.03 27.10
C SER A 29 15.15 16.86 26.00
N LYS A 30 14.02 17.58 26.13
CA LYS A 30 13.18 17.96 24.99
C LYS A 30 13.92 19.08 24.28
N ASP A 31 14.79 18.67 23.37
CA ASP A 31 15.34 19.47 22.28
C ASP A 31 14.98 18.65 21.04
N GLY A 32 14.31 19.11 20.00
CA GLY A 32 13.81 20.40 19.55
C GLY A 32 13.23 20.10 18.17
N SER A 33 12.30 20.91 17.67
CA SER A 33 12.00 21.01 16.23
C SER A 33 11.75 19.67 15.50
N SER A 34 10.50 19.22 15.47
CA SER A 34 10.04 18.26 14.44
C SER A 34 10.04 18.94 13.07
N ARG A 35 11.24 19.15 12.51
CA ARG A 35 11.43 19.19 11.08
C ARG A 35 11.01 17.81 10.57
N PRO A 36 10.19 17.70 9.51
CA PRO A 36 9.82 16.41 8.97
C PRO A 36 11.12 15.74 8.54
N SER A 37 11.52 14.70 9.27
CA SER A 37 12.59 13.82 8.82
C SER A 37 12.11 13.26 7.50
N LYS A 38 12.77 13.66 6.41
CA LYS A 38 12.59 13.13 5.06
C LYS A 38 12.88 11.63 5.13
N VAL A 39 11.88 10.84 5.48
CA VAL A 39 11.87 9.40 5.29
C VAL A 39 12.00 9.25 3.78
N THR A 40 13.12 8.70 3.31
CA THR A 40 13.21 8.15 1.96
C THR A 40 11.97 7.31 1.75
N LYS A 41 11.03 7.79 0.91
CA LYS A 41 9.79 7.09 0.63
C LYS A 41 10.18 5.70 0.08
N SER A 42 9.77 4.63 0.74
CA SER A 42 9.84 3.30 0.14
C SER A 42 8.89 3.29 -1.06
N ALA A 43 9.13 2.43 -2.06
CA ALA A 43 8.20 2.27 -3.19
C ALA A 43 6.75 2.05 -2.71
N PHE A 44 6.59 1.31 -1.60
CA PHE A 44 5.32 1.16 -0.90
C PHE A 44 4.69 2.50 -0.44
N ASN A 45 5.47 3.40 0.18
CA ASN A 45 4.96 4.70 0.61
C ASN A 45 4.63 5.61 -0.58
N GLU A 46 5.36 5.48 -1.69
CA GLU A 46 5.08 6.23 -2.92
C GLU A 46 3.78 5.74 -3.57
N ASP A 47 3.56 4.43 -3.68
CA ASP A 47 2.30 3.83 -4.15
C ASP A 47 1.12 4.19 -3.22
N LEU A 48 1.31 4.05 -1.91
CA LEU A 48 0.30 4.41 -0.91
C LEU A 48 -0.14 5.88 -1.06
N GLU A 49 0.80 6.80 -1.25
CA GLU A 49 0.51 8.22 -1.46
C GLU A 49 -0.12 8.47 -2.83
N ALA A 50 0.34 7.78 -3.88
CA ALA A 50 -0.23 7.84 -5.22
C ALA A 50 -1.69 7.35 -5.29
N HIS A 51 -2.15 6.62 -4.29
CA HIS A 51 -3.51 6.09 -4.22
C HIS A 51 -4.24 6.49 -2.94
N ALA A 52 -3.89 7.65 -2.39
CA ALA A 52 -4.60 8.28 -1.28
C ALA A 52 -4.79 7.37 -0.04
N GLY A 53 -3.80 6.52 0.25
CA GLY A 53 -3.82 5.60 1.38
C GLY A 53 -4.33 4.18 1.06
N TRP A 54 -4.71 3.91 -0.19
CA TRP A 54 -5.10 2.58 -0.64
C TRP A 54 -3.87 1.78 -1.06
N TRP A 55 -3.56 0.70 -0.33
CA TRP A 55 -2.39 -0.13 -0.57
C TRP A 55 -2.75 -1.43 -1.28
N GLU A 56 -1.82 -1.91 -2.13
CA GLU A 56 -1.93 -3.20 -2.82
C GLU A 56 -1.89 -4.39 -1.85
N ILE A 57 -2.88 -5.27 -1.98
CA ILE A 57 -2.97 -6.50 -1.21
C ILE A 57 -2.13 -7.60 -1.87
N SER A 58 -1.23 -8.21 -1.08
CA SER A 58 -0.37 -9.32 -1.51
C SER A 58 -0.79 -10.70 -0.96
N LYS A 59 -1.72 -10.73 0.01
CA LYS A 59 -2.14 -11.95 0.70
C LYS A 59 -3.65 -12.02 0.79
N PHE A 60 -4.20 -13.23 0.64
CA PHE A 60 -5.65 -13.45 0.72
C PHE A 60 -6.30 -12.95 2.02
N VAL A 61 -5.61 -13.07 3.16
CA VAL A 61 -6.11 -12.66 4.48
C VAL A 61 -6.46 -11.17 4.54
N ASP A 62 -5.82 -10.37 3.70
CA ASP A 62 -6.00 -8.92 3.66
C ASP A 62 -7.14 -8.49 2.70
N ILE A 63 -7.68 -9.40 1.88
CA ILE A 63 -8.85 -9.17 1.00
C ILE A 63 -10.15 -9.31 1.82
N ILE A 64 -10.32 -8.44 2.83
CA ILE A 64 -11.50 -8.41 3.68
C ILE A 64 -11.83 -6.97 4.07
N GLY A 65 -13.11 -6.60 3.97
CA GLY A 65 -13.59 -5.26 4.26
C GLY A 65 -13.57 -4.37 3.03
N PRO A 66 -13.40 -3.04 3.18
CA PRO A 66 -13.42 -2.12 2.06
C PRO A 66 -12.23 -2.35 1.13
N VAL A 67 -12.52 -2.58 -0.15
CA VAL A 67 -11.54 -2.83 -1.20
C VAL A 67 -11.91 -2.07 -2.48
N ALA A 68 -10.91 -1.78 -3.30
CA ALA A 68 -11.08 -1.29 -4.66
C ALA A 68 -10.34 -2.23 -5.63
N ILE A 69 -10.93 -2.51 -6.79
CA ILE A 69 -10.35 -3.41 -7.80
C ILE A 69 -9.83 -2.55 -8.93
N GLN A 70 -8.50 -2.45 -9.05
CA GLN A 70 -7.83 -1.71 -10.11
C GLN A 70 -7.53 -2.63 -11.30
N MET A 71 -7.82 -2.17 -12.50
CA MET A 71 -7.42 -2.83 -13.75
C MET A 71 -6.01 -2.37 -14.14
N THR A 72 -5.06 -3.31 -14.23
CA THR A 72 -3.68 -3.02 -14.69
C THR A 72 -3.44 -3.48 -16.11
N GLY A 73 -4.29 -4.36 -16.63
CA GLY A 73 -4.21 -4.91 -17.98
C GLY A 73 -4.65 -4.02 -19.13
N LEU A 74 -5.10 -2.81 -18.84
CA LEU A 74 -5.53 -1.84 -19.87
C LEU A 74 -4.29 -1.20 -20.47
N ALA A 75 -3.71 -1.86 -21.47
CA ALA A 75 -2.54 -1.37 -22.18
C ALA A 75 -2.84 -0.04 -22.89
N GLN A 76 -2.36 1.07 -22.32
CA GLN A 76 -1.85 2.28 -23.02
C GLN A 76 -2.72 2.91 -24.14
N SER A 77 -4.03 2.70 -24.19
CA SER A 77 -4.85 3.20 -25.31
C SER A 77 -5.55 4.54 -25.04
N HIS A 78 -5.54 5.06 -23.80
CA HIS A 78 -6.31 6.25 -23.44
C HIS A 78 -5.53 7.49 -22.98
N ASP A 79 -4.20 7.43 -22.84
CA ASP A 79 -3.37 8.55 -22.34
C ASP A 79 -2.43 9.18 -23.39
N THR A 80 -2.79 9.15 -24.68
CA THR A 80 -2.02 9.81 -25.76
C THR A 80 -2.67 11.08 -26.32
N SER A 81 -3.46 11.81 -25.53
CA SER A 81 -4.11 13.05 -26.04
C SER A 81 -4.09 14.28 -25.13
N THR A 82 -3.23 14.34 -24.10
CA THR A 82 -2.88 15.63 -23.45
C THR A 82 -1.45 15.66 -22.94
N ALA A 83 -0.47 15.32 -23.78
CA ALA A 83 0.92 15.69 -23.52
C ALA A 83 1.15 17.13 -24.00
N THR A 84 0.77 18.12 -23.17
CA THR A 84 1.35 19.47 -23.31
C THR A 84 2.82 19.40 -22.91
N GLU A 85 3.69 19.92 -23.76
CA GLU A 85 5.17 19.77 -23.78
C GLU A 85 5.95 20.21 -22.53
N ASN A 86 5.31 20.46 -21.38
CA ASN A 86 5.95 21.00 -20.17
C ASN A 86 5.74 20.20 -18.89
N ASP A 87 5.11 19.02 -18.92
CA ASP A 87 4.90 18.24 -17.70
C ASP A 87 6.03 17.24 -17.44
N HIS A 88 6.62 17.30 -16.25
CA HIS A 88 7.53 16.27 -15.77
C HIS A 88 6.83 14.91 -15.86
N PRO A 89 7.52 13.83 -16.28
CA PRO A 89 6.90 12.51 -16.37
C PRO A 89 6.39 12.11 -14.99
N ASN A 90 5.06 12.02 -14.88
CA ASN A 90 4.43 11.61 -13.63
C ASN A 90 4.88 10.15 -13.36
N PRO A 91 5.47 9.82 -12.19
CA PRO A 91 6.05 8.50 -11.96
C PRO A 91 5.01 7.36 -11.97
N PHE A 92 3.73 7.71 -11.82
CA PHE A 92 2.63 6.76 -11.75
C PHE A 92 1.62 7.02 -12.88
N PRO A 93 1.26 6.00 -13.68
CA PRO A 93 0.20 6.10 -14.67
C PRO A 93 -1.17 6.27 -13.99
N SER A 94 -2.15 6.76 -14.76
CA SER A 94 -3.55 6.84 -14.32
C SER A 94 -4.05 5.47 -13.87
N ALA A 95 -4.72 5.41 -12.72
CA ALA A 95 -5.32 4.19 -12.21
C ALA A 95 -6.80 4.09 -12.63
N TYR A 96 -7.21 2.93 -13.13
CA TYR A 96 -8.60 2.67 -13.49
C TYR A 96 -9.16 1.63 -12.54
N TYR A 97 -10.30 1.94 -11.90
CA TYR A 97 -10.97 1.04 -10.97
C TYR A 97 -12.29 0.55 -11.54
N LEU A 98 -12.75 -0.62 -11.12
CA LEU A 98 -14.12 -1.03 -11.40
C LEU A 98 -15.09 -0.17 -10.60
N SER A 99 -16.16 0.29 -11.25
CA SER A 99 -17.22 1.09 -10.67
C SER A 99 -18.57 0.37 -10.76
N ALA A 100 -19.33 0.36 -9.68
CA ALA A 100 -20.70 -0.11 -9.69
C ALA A 100 -21.64 0.98 -10.22
N SER A 101 -22.57 0.57 -11.08
CA SER A 101 -23.63 1.43 -11.60
C SER A 101 -24.98 1.08 -10.98
N ASP A 102 -25.91 2.03 -10.99
CA ASP A 102 -27.26 1.89 -10.42
C ASP A 102 -28.16 0.93 -11.22
N ASP A 103 -27.88 0.79 -12.52
CA ASP A 103 -28.48 -0.19 -13.42
C ASP A 103 -28.02 -1.65 -13.18
N GLY A 104 -27.15 -1.87 -12.18
CA GLY A 104 -26.68 -3.19 -11.78
C GLY A 104 -25.56 -3.74 -12.66
N PHE A 105 -24.92 -2.92 -13.50
CA PHE A 105 -23.69 -3.31 -14.20
C PHE A 105 -22.44 -2.86 -13.44
N ILE A 106 -21.33 -3.55 -13.71
CA ILE A 106 -19.99 -3.13 -13.28
C ILE A 106 -19.25 -2.63 -14.52
N ASN A 107 -18.76 -1.40 -14.45
CA ASN A 107 -18.08 -0.72 -15.55
C ASN A 107 -16.65 -0.36 -15.14
N LEU A 108 -15.83 0.01 -16.12
CA LEU A 108 -14.57 0.68 -15.88
C LEU A 108 -14.81 2.13 -15.50
N GLY A 109 -14.33 2.53 -14.33
CA GLY A 109 -14.38 3.91 -13.86
C GLY A 109 -13.43 4.82 -14.64
N PRO A 110 -13.61 6.15 -14.53
CA PRO A 110 -12.73 7.11 -15.17
C PRO A 110 -11.29 7.02 -14.62
N PRO A 111 -10.28 7.48 -15.39
CA PRO A 111 -8.90 7.49 -14.92
C PRO A 111 -8.73 8.35 -13.67
N ARG A 112 -8.12 7.77 -12.63
CA ARG A 112 -7.71 8.45 -11.39
C ARG A 112 -6.28 8.91 -11.47
N LYS A 113 -6.03 10.16 -11.08
CA LYS A 113 -4.68 10.72 -11.01
C LYS A 113 -3.96 10.24 -9.74
N SER A 114 -2.63 10.35 -9.76
CA SER A 114 -1.82 10.12 -8.56
C SER A 114 -2.27 11.05 -7.41
N GLY A 115 -2.55 10.47 -6.25
CA GLY A 115 -3.07 11.13 -5.06
C GLY A 115 -4.59 11.11 -4.92
N GLU A 116 -5.33 10.59 -5.90
CA GLU A 116 -6.79 10.46 -5.85
C GLU A 116 -7.21 9.10 -5.27
N ALA A 117 -8.22 9.13 -4.40
CA ALA A 117 -8.84 7.92 -3.87
C ALA A 117 -9.85 7.35 -4.89
N PRO A 118 -10.14 6.04 -4.82
CA PRO A 118 -11.32 5.47 -5.48
C PRO A 118 -12.59 6.23 -5.08
N ALA A 119 -13.50 6.45 -6.03
CA ALA A 119 -14.82 7.02 -5.72
C ALA A 119 -15.67 6.07 -4.88
N PRO A 120 -16.72 6.56 -4.21
CA PRO A 120 -17.64 5.73 -3.45
C PRO A 120 -18.23 4.55 -4.26
N GLU A 121 -18.48 4.74 -5.56
CA GLU A 121 -18.99 3.71 -6.47
C GLU A 121 -17.93 2.66 -6.86
N GLU A 122 -16.65 2.98 -6.70
CA GLU A 122 -15.50 2.10 -6.98
C GLU A 122 -15.06 1.31 -5.73
N ILE A 123 -15.70 1.57 -4.58
CA ILE A 123 -15.41 0.91 -3.31
C ILE A 123 -16.40 -0.24 -3.12
N PHE A 124 -15.85 -1.43 -2.96
CA PHE A 124 -16.57 -2.65 -2.66
C PHE A 124 -16.28 -3.13 -1.24
N THR A 125 -17.15 -3.95 -0.69
CA THR A 125 -16.90 -4.69 0.55
C THR A 125 -16.58 -6.13 0.20
N ALA A 126 -15.34 -6.55 0.39
CA ALA A 126 -14.91 -7.94 0.29
C ALA A 126 -15.34 -8.73 1.53
N VAL A 127 -16.09 -9.81 1.30
CA VAL A 127 -16.56 -10.75 2.31
C VAL A 127 -15.89 -12.09 2.08
N LYS A 128 -15.18 -12.61 3.10
CA LYS A 128 -14.60 -13.96 3.04
C LYS A 128 -15.72 -15.00 2.98
N VAL A 129 -15.70 -15.85 1.96
CA VAL A 129 -16.67 -16.95 1.76
C VAL A 129 -16.06 -18.28 2.18
N SER A 130 -14.80 -18.52 1.79
CA SER A 130 -14.02 -19.69 2.19
C SER A 130 -12.56 -19.28 2.42
N ASP A 131 -11.67 -20.26 2.64
CA ASP A 131 -10.24 -19.98 2.77
C ASP A 131 -9.57 -19.57 1.45
N THR A 132 -10.24 -19.74 0.31
CA THR A 132 -9.73 -19.34 -1.02
C THR A 132 -10.66 -18.39 -1.77
N LYS A 133 -11.92 -18.25 -1.34
CA LYS A 133 -12.94 -17.48 -2.06
C LYS A 133 -13.44 -16.28 -1.29
N VAL A 134 -13.70 -15.21 -2.04
CA VAL A 134 -14.29 -13.95 -1.57
C VAL A 134 -15.50 -13.60 -2.42
N ALA A 135 -16.41 -12.83 -1.85
CA ALA A 135 -17.49 -12.17 -2.57
C ALA A 135 -17.34 -10.66 -2.40
N PHE A 136 -17.68 -9.89 -3.43
CA PHE A 136 -17.60 -8.44 -3.41
C PHE A 136 -19.00 -7.85 -3.39
N LYS A 137 -19.27 -6.96 -2.44
CA LYS A 137 -20.54 -6.24 -2.30
C LYS A 137 -20.36 -4.78 -2.71
N THR A 138 -21.23 -4.28 -3.57
CA THR A 138 -21.21 -2.89 -4.05
C THR A 138 -21.79 -1.93 -3.01
N GLY A 139 -21.60 -0.62 -3.23
CA GLY A 139 -22.25 0.44 -2.44
C GLY A 139 -23.78 0.43 -2.52
N TYR A 140 -24.37 -0.27 -3.51
CA TYR A 140 -25.81 -0.44 -3.70
C TYR A 140 -26.39 -1.66 -2.96
N ASP A 141 -25.62 -2.23 -2.03
CA ASP A 141 -26.00 -3.40 -1.23
C ASP A 141 -26.18 -4.70 -2.04
N LYS A 142 -25.65 -4.77 -3.27
CA LYS A 142 -25.70 -5.95 -4.13
C LYS A 142 -24.35 -6.64 -4.27
N TYR A 143 -24.36 -7.95 -4.46
CA TYR A 143 -23.15 -8.73 -4.70
C TYR A 143 -22.80 -8.73 -6.18
N ILE A 144 -21.51 -8.59 -6.48
CA ILE A 144 -20.96 -8.79 -7.81
C ILE A 144 -21.17 -10.26 -8.20
N THR A 145 -21.73 -10.49 -9.37
CA THR A 145 -22.12 -11.78 -9.92
C THR A 145 -21.43 -11.96 -11.27
N ALA A 146 -20.63 -13.02 -11.41
CA ALA A 146 -20.14 -13.47 -12.70
C ALA A 146 -21.27 -14.22 -13.42
N ASP A 147 -21.86 -13.61 -14.45
CA ASP A 147 -22.92 -14.26 -15.20
C ASP A 147 -22.36 -15.35 -16.13
N THR A 148 -23.20 -16.35 -16.42
CA THR A 148 -22.91 -17.45 -17.36
C THR A 148 -23.73 -17.32 -18.64
N GLY A 149 -24.33 -16.15 -18.90
CA GLY A 149 -24.98 -15.84 -20.17
C GLY A 149 -23.98 -15.80 -21.32
N ALA A 150 -24.47 -15.59 -22.55
CA ALA A 150 -23.65 -15.61 -23.77
C ALA A 150 -22.47 -14.63 -23.73
N GLU A 151 -22.62 -13.51 -23.02
CA GLU A 151 -21.61 -12.45 -22.95
C GLU A 151 -20.72 -12.54 -21.70
N ASN A 152 -20.95 -13.48 -20.77
CA ASN A 152 -20.27 -13.59 -19.46
C ASN A 152 -20.00 -12.23 -18.79
N ILE A 153 -21.01 -11.36 -18.76
CA ILE A 153 -20.91 -10.04 -18.16
C ILE A 153 -20.93 -10.16 -16.63
N ILE A 154 -20.23 -9.25 -15.97
CA ILE A 154 -20.28 -9.09 -14.53
C ILE A 154 -21.37 -8.07 -14.18
N THR A 155 -22.31 -8.49 -13.33
CA THR A 155 -23.43 -7.67 -12.86
C THR A 155 -23.41 -7.58 -11.34
N ALA A 156 -24.27 -6.76 -10.76
CA ALA A 156 -24.44 -6.64 -9.31
C ALA A 156 -25.93 -6.45 -8.97
N ALA A 157 -26.69 -7.55 -9.04
CA ALA A 157 -28.12 -7.55 -8.73
C ALA A 157 -28.49 -8.49 -7.57
N ALA A 158 -27.57 -9.33 -7.11
CA ALA A 158 -27.84 -10.36 -6.11
C ALA A 158 -27.85 -9.81 -4.68
N ASP A 159 -28.83 -10.22 -3.87
CA ASP A 159 -28.93 -9.87 -2.44
C ASP A 159 -28.13 -10.81 -1.53
N ALA A 160 -27.72 -11.97 -2.04
CA ALA A 160 -27.06 -13.01 -1.28
C ALA A 160 -25.88 -13.61 -2.03
N ILE A 161 -24.92 -14.12 -1.27
CA ILE A 161 -23.74 -14.82 -1.81
C ILE A 161 -24.17 -16.23 -2.22
N GLY A 162 -24.34 -16.46 -3.51
CA GLY A 162 -24.45 -17.77 -4.12
C GLY A 162 -23.13 -18.23 -4.73
N PRO A 163 -23.17 -19.26 -5.59
CA PRO A 163 -21.98 -19.72 -6.29
C PRO A 163 -21.42 -18.68 -7.28
N ARG A 164 -22.29 -17.90 -7.95
CA ARG A 164 -21.90 -16.95 -9.01
C ARG A 164 -21.25 -15.67 -8.47
N GLU A 165 -21.44 -15.41 -7.19
CA GLU A 165 -20.90 -14.25 -6.47
C GLU A 165 -19.51 -14.56 -5.86
N GLN A 166 -19.03 -15.80 -6.00
CA GLN A 166 -17.75 -16.22 -5.47
C GLN A 166 -16.63 -16.04 -6.49
N PHE A 167 -15.58 -15.34 -6.07
CA PHE A 167 -14.34 -15.14 -6.80
C PHE A 167 -13.16 -15.69 -6.01
N GLU A 168 -12.18 -16.23 -6.71
CA GLU A 168 -10.94 -16.77 -6.16
C GLU A 168 -9.76 -15.88 -6.62
N PRO A 169 -9.15 -15.11 -5.71
CA PRO A 169 -7.95 -14.34 -6.01
C PRO A 169 -6.75 -15.26 -6.18
N ILE A 170 -6.10 -15.18 -7.34
CA ILE A 170 -4.91 -15.96 -7.67
C ILE A 170 -3.70 -15.02 -7.67
N PHE A 171 -2.73 -15.31 -6.82
CA PHE A 171 -1.47 -14.59 -6.73
C PHE A 171 -0.36 -15.42 -7.36
N GLN A 172 0.30 -14.88 -8.39
CA GLN A 172 1.40 -15.54 -9.08
C GLN A 172 2.41 -14.50 -9.58
N ASP A 173 3.71 -14.71 -9.34
CA ASP A 173 4.80 -13.84 -9.83
C ASP A 173 4.59 -12.35 -9.51
N ALA A 174 4.13 -12.06 -8.28
CA ALA A 174 3.76 -10.72 -7.81
C ALA A 174 2.66 -10.02 -8.63
N LYS A 175 1.82 -10.79 -9.33
CA LYS A 175 0.61 -10.33 -10.01
C LYS A 175 -0.62 -10.99 -9.41
N THR A 176 -1.75 -10.33 -9.57
CA THR A 176 -3.03 -10.81 -9.08
C THR A 176 -4.04 -10.88 -10.23
N ALA A 177 -4.84 -11.95 -10.24
CA ALA A 177 -5.98 -12.10 -11.13
C ALA A 177 -7.17 -12.63 -10.31
N LEU A 178 -8.40 -12.30 -10.72
CA LEU A 178 -9.63 -12.78 -10.07
C LEU A 178 -10.30 -13.84 -10.93
N LEU A 179 -10.36 -15.07 -10.43
CA LEU A 179 -11.05 -16.18 -11.08
C LEU A 179 -12.51 -16.21 -10.64
N GLY A 180 -13.45 -16.13 -11.58
CA GLY A 180 -14.88 -16.25 -11.32
C GLY A 180 -15.36 -17.70 -11.22
N PHE A 181 -16.61 -17.89 -10.82
CA PHE A 181 -17.26 -19.20 -10.70
C PHE A 181 -17.26 -20.03 -12.00
N ASN A 182 -17.24 -19.37 -13.15
CA ASN A 182 -17.21 -19.99 -14.48
C ASN A 182 -15.80 -20.43 -14.92
N ASN A 183 -14.81 -20.47 -14.01
CA ASN A 183 -13.40 -20.76 -14.29
C ASN A 183 -12.78 -19.82 -15.34
N CYS A 184 -13.29 -18.59 -15.44
CA CYS A 184 -12.73 -17.55 -16.27
C CYS A 184 -12.21 -16.41 -15.39
N PHE A 185 -11.28 -15.62 -15.92
CA PHE A 185 -10.71 -14.48 -15.25
C PHE A 185 -11.51 -13.22 -15.54
N LEU A 186 -11.62 -12.38 -14.51
CA LEU A 186 -12.19 -11.04 -14.61
C LEU A 186 -11.33 -10.17 -15.54
N SER A 187 -11.98 -9.47 -16.46
CA SER A 187 -11.39 -8.43 -17.29
C SER A 187 -12.45 -7.38 -17.65
N VAL A 188 -12.10 -6.43 -18.50
CA VAL A 188 -13.01 -5.41 -19.00
C VAL A 188 -13.08 -5.53 -20.52
N ASP A 189 -14.29 -5.41 -21.07
CA ASP A 189 -14.52 -5.36 -22.50
C ASP A 189 -14.01 -4.02 -23.07
N PRO A 190 -13.04 -4.02 -24.00
CA PRO A 190 -12.45 -2.80 -24.53
C PRO A 190 -13.42 -1.94 -25.36
N VAL A 191 -14.59 -2.47 -25.74
CA VAL A 191 -15.58 -1.72 -26.55
C VAL A 191 -16.68 -1.11 -25.68
N SER A 192 -17.13 -1.86 -24.68
CA SER A 192 -18.29 -1.46 -23.84
C SER A 192 -17.90 -0.94 -22.46
N ASP A 193 -16.62 -1.02 -22.10
CA ASP A 193 -16.09 -0.74 -20.76
C ASP A 193 -16.75 -1.55 -19.64
N ARG A 194 -17.48 -2.62 -19.99
CA ARG A 194 -18.15 -3.49 -19.03
C ARG A 194 -17.19 -4.53 -18.48
N ALA A 195 -17.30 -4.79 -17.19
CA ALA A 195 -16.60 -5.91 -16.58
C ALA A 195 -17.17 -7.24 -17.10
N ILE A 196 -16.28 -8.15 -17.46
CA ILE A 196 -16.59 -9.44 -18.08
C ILE A 196 -15.73 -10.53 -17.42
N CYS A 197 -16.15 -11.78 -17.58
CA CYS A 197 -15.43 -12.94 -17.06
C CYS A 197 -15.36 -14.02 -18.15
N ARG A 198 -14.53 -13.83 -19.18
CA ARG A 198 -14.50 -14.67 -20.41
C ARG A 198 -13.23 -15.50 -20.58
N ALA A 199 -12.09 -14.99 -20.16
CA ALA A 199 -10.80 -15.59 -20.49
C ALA A 199 -10.51 -16.78 -19.56
N GLN A 200 -10.26 -17.97 -20.10
CA GLN A 200 -9.87 -19.14 -19.30
C GLN A 200 -8.42 -19.08 -18.78
N LYS A 201 -7.60 -18.18 -19.33
CA LYS A 201 -6.21 -17.97 -18.95
C LYS A 201 -5.99 -16.49 -18.67
N ALA A 202 -5.30 -16.18 -17.58
CA ALA A 202 -4.93 -14.82 -17.24
C ALA A 202 -3.82 -14.34 -18.19
N GLY A 203 -4.17 -13.45 -19.12
CA GLY A 203 -3.25 -12.69 -19.93
C GLY A 203 -2.97 -11.33 -19.31
N PRO A 204 -2.36 -10.40 -20.06
CA PRO A 204 -2.10 -9.05 -19.59
C PRO A 204 -3.38 -8.30 -19.19
N THR A 205 -4.47 -8.46 -19.94
CA THR A 205 -5.76 -7.75 -19.77
C THR A 205 -6.53 -8.16 -18.52
N GLU A 206 -6.30 -9.37 -18.02
CA GLU A 206 -6.97 -9.94 -16.84
C GLU A 206 -6.24 -9.63 -15.53
N MET A 207 -5.10 -8.94 -15.60
CA MET A 207 -4.33 -8.57 -14.41
C MET A 207 -5.03 -7.43 -13.67
N VAL A 208 -5.18 -7.63 -12.36
CA VAL A 208 -5.80 -6.66 -11.45
C VAL A 208 -4.92 -6.43 -10.25
N VAL A 209 -5.15 -5.30 -9.58
CA VAL A 209 -4.60 -5.02 -8.25
C VAL A 209 -5.77 -4.78 -7.33
N VAL A 210 -5.91 -5.62 -6.31
CA VAL A 210 -6.91 -5.41 -5.26
C VAL A 210 -6.28 -4.54 -4.19
N ARG A 211 -6.90 -3.41 -3.89
CA ARG A 211 -6.41 -2.45 -2.90
C ARG A 211 -7.29 -2.39 -1.68
N SER A 212 -6.69 -2.15 -0.52
CA SER A 212 -7.42 -1.91 0.73
C SER A 212 -7.05 -0.55 1.32
N ASN A 213 -8.00 0.06 2.03
CA ASN A 213 -7.75 1.21 2.89
C ASN A 213 -7.68 0.83 4.39
N LYS A 214 -7.67 -0.47 4.70
CA LYS A 214 -7.59 -0.95 6.07
C LYS A 214 -6.29 -0.49 6.70
N ASP A 215 -6.34 -0.12 7.97
CA ASP A 215 -5.13 0.17 8.74
C ASP A 215 -4.15 -0.99 8.60
N LEU A 216 -2.91 -0.69 8.21
CA LEU A 216 -1.85 -1.68 8.17
C LEU A 216 -1.54 -2.13 9.60
N THR A 217 -2.30 -3.12 10.09
CA THR A 217 -2.07 -3.76 11.38
C THR A 217 -0.70 -4.44 11.44
N HIS A 218 -0.14 -4.74 10.27
CA HIS A 218 1.23 -5.17 10.07
C HIS A 218 1.94 -4.15 9.17
N ASN A 219 2.80 -3.31 9.75
CA ASN A 219 3.61 -2.39 8.95
C ASN A 219 4.63 -3.22 8.15
N PRO A 220 4.67 -3.14 6.81
CA PRO A 220 5.63 -3.88 5.98
C PRO A 220 7.09 -3.54 6.32
N LEU A 221 7.32 -2.41 7.02
CA LEU A 221 8.63 -2.08 7.59
C LEU A 221 9.11 -3.09 8.64
N TYR A 222 8.24 -3.88 9.27
CA TYR A 222 8.66 -4.92 10.20
C TYR A 222 9.23 -6.15 9.50
N ASP A 223 8.85 -6.42 8.24
CA ASP A 223 9.46 -7.48 7.43
C ASP A 223 10.91 -7.13 7.04
N LEU A 224 11.23 -5.83 7.00
CA LEU A 224 12.60 -5.36 6.80
C LEU A 224 13.41 -5.49 8.10
N PRO A 225 14.70 -5.88 8.00
CA PRO A 225 15.64 -5.84 9.12
C PRO A 225 15.63 -4.47 9.79
N GLU A 226 15.77 -4.43 11.12
CA GLU A 226 15.71 -3.18 11.89
C GLU A 226 16.70 -2.12 11.36
N GLU A 227 17.83 -2.59 10.84
CA GLU A 227 18.87 -1.79 10.22
C GLU A 227 18.34 -1.01 8.99
N GLU A 228 17.42 -1.57 8.20
CA GLU A 228 16.96 -1.01 6.93
C GLU A 228 15.70 -0.14 7.02
N ARG A 229 15.05 -0.15 8.19
CA ARG A 229 13.84 0.63 8.48
C ARG A 229 14.06 2.14 8.41
N HIS A 230 15.32 2.57 8.45
CA HIS A 230 15.67 3.97 8.63
C HIS A 230 16.55 4.54 7.51
N GLY A 231 16.31 4.15 6.26
CA GLY A 231 17.00 4.72 5.09
C GLY A 231 18.47 4.33 4.97
N THR A 232 19.06 4.52 3.79
CA THR A 232 20.38 3.96 3.44
C THR A 232 21.52 4.43 4.33
N LYS A 233 21.50 5.69 4.80
CA LYS A 233 22.52 6.23 5.72
C LYS A 233 22.52 5.56 7.09
N LYS A 234 21.35 5.33 7.70
CA LYS A 234 21.29 4.65 8.99
C LYS A 234 21.45 3.14 8.82
N ALA A 235 21.02 2.57 7.70
CA ALA A 235 21.31 1.19 7.36
C ALA A 235 22.81 0.93 7.34
N GLU A 236 23.58 1.73 6.57
CA GLU A 236 25.05 1.62 6.53
C GLU A 236 25.67 1.78 7.93
N LEU A 237 25.22 2.76 8.71
CA LEU A 237 25.68 2.95 10.09
C LEU A 237 25.42 1.72 10.98
N LEU A 238 24.22 1.17 10.94
CA LEU A 238 23.79 0.07 11.80
C LEU A 238 24.49 -1.24 11.41
N TYR A 239 24.65 -1.49 10.10
CA TYR A 239 25.43 -2.62 9.61
C TYR A 239 26.91 -2.49 9.94
N VAL A 240 27.55 -1.34 9.70
CA VAL A 240 28.95 -1.11 10.09
C VAL A 240 29.12 -1.27 11.61
N ARG A 241 28.19 -0.75 12.42
CA ARG A 241 28.22 -0.90 13.88
C ARG A 241 28.17 -2.37 14.33
N LYS A 242 27.46 -3.23 13.60
CA LYS A 242 27.31 -4.66 13.92
C LYS A 242 28.59 -5.45 13.66
N PHE A 243 29.35 -5.06 12.64
CA PHE A 243 30.46 -5.86 12.12
C PHE A 243 31.86 -5.23 12.27
N GLN A 244 31.95 -3.94 12.61
CA GLN A 244 33.21 -3.26 12.89
C GLN A 244 33.74 -3.63 14.29
N SER A 245 35.05 -3.89 14.38
CA SER A 245 35.71 -4.18 15.66
C SER A 245 35.80 -2.93 16.55
N TRP A 246 35.43 -3.07 17.83
CA TRP A 246 35.23 -1.93 18.76
C TRP A 246 36.50 -1.46 19.49
N GLN A 247 37.70 -1.80 19.01
CA GLN A 247 38.95 -1.55 19.75
C GLN A 247 39.17 -0.05 20.04
N ASP A 248 38.79 0.84 19.12
CA ASP A 248 38.99 2.30 19.23
C ASP A 248 37.79 3.08 19.80
N LYS A 249 36.69 2.42 20.18
CA LYS A 249 35.38 3.06 20.53
C LYS A 249 34.83 4.05 19.48
N LYS A 250 35.41 4.11 18.27
CA LYS A 250 35.02 4.99 17.17
C LYS A 250 34.52 4.16 16.00
N ILE A 251 33.30 4.44 15.55
CA ILE A 251 32.75 3.88 14.32
C ILE A 251 33.37 4.62 13.13
N ARG A 252 33.92 3.88 12.18
CA ARG A 252 34.44 4.45 10.92
C ARG A 252 33.46 4.09 9.81
N LEU A 253 32.82 5.08 9.22
CA LEU A 253 32.01 4.91 8.02
C LEU A 253 32.84 5.22 6.77
N THR A 254 32.40 4.66 5.65
CA THR A 254 32.88 5.00 4.32
C THR A 254 32.66 6.48 4.03
N ARG A 255 33.57 7.09 3.26
CA ARG A 255 33.40 8.46 2.74
C ARG A 255 32.60 8.50 1.43
N GLU A 256 32.26 7.34 0.86
CA GLU A 256 31.49 7.23 -0.38
C GLU A 256 30.04 7.70 -0.18
N ASP A 257 29.42 8.28 -1.21
CA ASP A 257 28.05 8.80 -1.11
C ASP A 257 27.00 7.67 -1.10
N THR A 258 25.86 7.91 -0.48
CA THR A 258 24.75 6.95 -0.36
C THR A 258 23.89 6.79 -1.62
N VAL A 259 24.25 7.43 -2.74
CA VAL A 259 23.52 7.32 -4.02
C VAL A 259 23.55 5.89 -4.54
N ALA A 260 24.72 5.27 -4.61
CA ALA A 260 24.86 3.87 -5.04
C ALA A 260 24.03 2.90 -4.17
N LEU A 261 23.93 3.16 -2.85
CA LEU A 261 23.09 2.36 -1.95
C LEU A 261 21.58 2.55 -2.20
N LYS A 262 21.16 3.71 -2.70
CA LYS A 262 19.75 3.94 -3.05
C LYS A 262 19.37 3.23 -4.33
N GLU A 263 20.25 3.24 -5.33
CA GLU A 263 20.08 2.48 -6.57
C GLU A 263 20.07 0.99 -6.27
N ALA A 264 21.05 0.51 -5.50
CA ALA A 264 21.11 -0.88 -5.09
C ALA A 264 19.91 -1.36 -4.27
N LYS A 265 19.31 -0.47 -3.48
CA LYS A 265 18.06 -0.76 -2.77
C LYS A 265 16.87 -0.94 -3.71
N ARG A 266 16.86 -0.23 -4.85
CA ARG A 266 15.82 -0.37 -5.86
C ARG A 266 16.00 -1.66 -6.66
N ASP A 267 17.25 -2.01 -6.96
CA ASP A 267 17.60 -3.15 -7.80
C ASP A 267 17.68 -4.47 -7.01
N GLY A 268 17.55 -4.42 -5.68
CA GLY A 268 17.51 -5.60 -4.81
C GLY A 268 18.89 -6.15 -4.38
N ASN A 269 19.99 -5.49 -4.75
CA ASN A 269 21.37 -5.91 -4.43
C ASN A 269 22.03 -5.09 -3.30
N LEU A 270 21.22 -4.44 -2.44
CA LEU A 270 21.69 -3.57 -1.35
C LEU A 270 22.72 -4.23 -0.41
N HIS A 271 22.51 -5.51 -0.06
CA HIS A 271 23.41 -6.21 0.87
C HIS A 271 24.80 -6.47 0.27
N GLU A 272 24.85 -6.76 -1.03
CA GLU A 272 26.10 -6.99 -1.78
C GLU A 272 26.91 -5.69 -1.85
N THR A 273 26.27 -4.58 -2.23
CA THR A 273 26.96 -3.28 -2.29
C THR A 273 27.40 -2.79 -0.90
N MET A 274 26.64 -3.09 0.15
CA MET A 274 27.07 -2.79 1.52
C MET A 274 28.22 -3.68 1.99
N LEU A 275 28.30 -4.93 1.52
CA LEU A 275 29.43 -5.82 1.76
C LEU A 275 30.69 -5.27 1.10
N ASP A 276 30.64 -4.91 -0.18
CA ASP A 276 31.77 -4.35 -0.94
C ASP A 276 32.33 -3.09 -0.28
N ARG A 277 31.45 -2.22 0.22
CA ARG A 277 31.86 -1.02 0.97
C ARG A 277 32.57 -1.36 2.28
N ARG A 278 32.06 -2.37 2.99
CA ARG A 278 32.65 -2.83 4.25
C ARG A 278 33.97 -3.56 4.04
N GLU A 279 34.12 -4.32 2.95
CA GLU A 279 35.37 -5.00 2.60
C GLU A 279 36.51 -4.03 2.36
N LYS A 280 36.24 -2.91 1.68
CA LYS A 280 37.22 -1.83 1.50
C LYS A 280 37.70 -1.24 2.84
N MET A 281 36.98 -1.43 3.93
CA MET A 281 37.33 -0.95 5.26
C MET A 281 38.10 -2.01 6.05
N LYS A 282 39.40 -1.75 6.32
CA LYS A 282 40.28 -2.59 7.15
C LYS A 282 39.84 -2.81 8.61
N SER A 283 38.72 -2.23 9.02
CA SER A 283 38.19 -2.30 10.38
C SER A 283 37.04 -3.28 10.56
N ASP A 284 36.53 -3.85 9.45
CA ASP A 284 35.53 -4.90 9.49
C ASP A 284 36.15 -6.21 10.03
N ARG A 285 35.43 -6.89 10.92
CA ARG A 285 35.91 -8.12 11.55
C ARG A 285 35.81 -9.34 10.63
N TYR A 286 34.88 -9.30 9.67
CA TYR A 286 34.48 -10.46 8.87
C TYR A 286 34.88 -10.35 7.40
N CYS A 287 35.17 -9.14 6.91
CA CYS A 287 35.76 -8.93 5.60
C CYS A 287 37.29 -8.91 5.74
N LYS A 288 37.96 -10.03 5.44
CA LYS A 288 39.41 -10.17 5.41
C LYS A 288 39.83 -10.93 4.17
#